data_AF-A0A974TDJ0-F1
#
_entry.id   AF-A0A974TDJ0-F1
#
_cell.length_a   1.000
_cell.length_b   1.000
_cell.length_c   1.000
_cell.angle_alpha   90.00
_cell.angle_beta   90.00
_cell.angle_gamma   90.00
#
_symmetry.space_group_name_H-M   'P 1'
#
loop_
_entity.id
_entity.type
_entity.pdbx_description
1 polymer ?
#
loop_
_entity_poly.entity_id
_entity_poly.type
_entity_poly.pdbx_seq_one_letter_code
_entity_poly.pdbx_strand_id
1 'polypeptide(L)'
;MPGKRRKSPPEHPIEQILRAVSTIGQLEIVAGIDRSPEGRKAFWDDYKHINPPGASLVAGCQELRRRARQRAGLKPPYSGLRPLPLS
;
A
#
# COMPACT_ATOMS: atom_id res chain seq x y z
N MET A 1 17.54 13.18 -34.50
CA MET A 1 17.68 11.97 -33.64
C MET A 1 16.38 11.78 -32.86
N PRO A 2 15.53 10.78 -33.15
CA PRO A 2 14.34 10.53 -32.33
C PRO A 2 14.77 10.00 -30.96
N GLY A 3 14.44 10.74 -29.90
CA GLY A 3 14.74 10.37 -28.52
C GLY A 3 14.16 9.00 -28.20
N LYS A 4 15.01 8.10 -27.71
CA LYS A 4 14.60 6.79 -27.16
C LYS A 4 13.55 7.04 -26.08
N ARG A 5 12.26 6.88 -26.43
CA ARG A 5 11.17 6.77 -25.45
C ARG A 5 11.53 5.59 -24.56
N ARG A 6 12.01 5.87 -23.34
CA ARG A 6 12.19 4.84 -22.32
C ARG A 6 10.81 4.22 -22.13
N LYS A 7 10.58 3.02 -22.67
CA LYS A 7 9.39 2.24 -22.34
C LYS A 7 9.44 2.07 -20.83
N SER A 8 8.47 2.66 -20.13
CA SER A 8 8.31 2.45 -18.69
C SER A 8 8.35 0.94 -18.43
N PRO A 9 8.98 0.48 -17.33
CA PRO A 9 8.96 -0.94 -16.98
C PRO A 9 7.52 -1.46 -17.02
N PRO A 10 7.31 -2.73 -17.42
CA PRO A 10 5.98 -3.32 -17.34
C PRO A 10 5.47 -3.14 -15.92
N GLU A 11 4.27 -2.57 -15.83
CA GLU A 11 3.66 -2.27 -14.56
C GLU A 11 3.43 -3.56 -13.77
N HIS A 12 3.71 -3.53 -12.46
CA HIS A 12 3.53 -4.68 -11.62
C HIS A 12 2.04 -5.09 -11.55
N PRO A 13 1.69 -6.39 -11.67
CA PRO A 13 0.29 -6.84 -11.66
C PRO A 13 -0.54 -6.32 -10.48
N ILE A 14 0.11 -6.13 -9.32
CA ILE A 14 -0.55 -5.57 -8.12
C ILE A 14 -1.06 -4.14 -8.33
N GLU A 15 -0.43 -3.31 -9.14
CA GLU A 15 -0.92 -1.94 -9.41
C GLU A 15 -2.19 -1.97 -10.25
N GLN A 16 -2.32 -2.94 -11.16
CA GLN A 16 -3.56 -3.15 -11.91
C GLN A 16 -4.68 -3.59 -10.95
N ILE A 17 -4.40 -4.53 -10.05
CA ILE A 17 -5.35 -4.98 -9.02
C ILE A 17 -5.75 -3.80 -8.12
N LEU A 18 -4.79 -3.02 -7.61
CA LEU A 18 -5.04 -1.89 -6.72
C LEU A 18 -5.82 -0.74 -7.38
N ARG A 19 -5.87 -0.67 -8.71
CA ARG A 19 -6.74 0.26 -9.45
C ARG A 19 -8.12 -0.31 -9.74
N ALA A 20 -8.24 -1.63 -9.88
CA ALA A 20 -9.53 -2.30 -10.06
C ALA A 20 -10.32 -2.42 -8.74
N VAL A 21 -9.64 -2.38 -7.59
CA VAL A 21 -10.29 -2.36 -6.27
C VAL A 21 -11.18 -1.13 -6.11
N SER A 22 -12.48 -1.36 -5.89
CA SER A 22 -13.50 -0.32 -5.75
C SER A 22 -14.02 -0.16 -4.31
N THR A 23 -13.68 -1.08 -3.41
CA THR A 23 -14.13 -1.07 -2.02
C THR A 23 -12.99 -1.28 -1.03
N ILE A 24 -13.17 -0.77 0.19
CA ILE A 24 -12.22 -1.00 1.30
C ILE A 24 -12.12 -2.49 1.62
N GLY A 25 -13.23 -3.24 1.57
CA GLY A 25 -13.25 -4.69 1.79
C GLY A 25 -12.36 -5.46 0.82
N GLN A 26 -12.41 -5.12 -0.48
CA GLN A 26 -11.50 -5.72 -1.47
C GLN A 26 -10.05 -5.33 -1.19
N LEU A 27 -9.80 -4.09 -0.77
CA LEU A 27 -8.45 -3.62 -0.45
C LEU A 27 -7.86 -4.37 0.76
N GLU A 28 -8.67 -4.62 1.79
CA GLU A 28 -8.31 -5.43 2.97
C GLU A 28 -7.93 -6.86 2.57
N ILE A 29 -8.70 -7.49 1.69
CA ILE A 29 -8.41 -8.84 1.18
C ILE A 29 -7.07 -8.89 0.44
N VAL A 30 -6.84 -7.93 -0.47
CA VAL A 30 -5.58 -7.85 -1.24
C VAL A 30 -4.38 -7.57 -0.32
N ALA A 31 -4.59 -6.77 0.73
CA ALA A 31 -3.59 -6.51 1.77
C ALA A 31 -3.38 -7.68 2.74
N GLY A 32 -4.21 -8.73 2.67
CA GLY A 32 -4.13 -9.90 3.53
C GLY A 32 -4.57 -9.64 4.97
N ILE A 33 -5.47 -8.68 5.18
CA ILE A 33 -6.17 -8.54 6.45
C ILE A 33 -7.07 -9.75 6.66
N ASP A 34 -7.13 -10.22 7.89
CA ASP A 34 -8.03 -11.31 8.26
C ASP A 34 -9.49 -10.94 7.92
N ARG A 35 -10.23 -11.92 7.42
CA ARG A 35 -11.65 -11.77 7.06
C ARG A 35 -12.55 -11.75 8.28
N SER A 36 -12.04 -12.12 9.46
CA SER A 36 -12.76 -12.00 10.72
C SER A 36 -13.08 -10.54 11.06
N PRO A 37 -14.26 -10.25 11.66
CA PRO A 37 -14.57 -8.93 12.19
C PRO A 37 -13.50 -8.40 13.16
N GLU A 38 -12.92 -9.29 13.96
CA GLU A 38 -11.91 -8.97 14.97
C GLU A 38 -10.61 -8.50 14.31
N GLY A 39 -10.15 -9.19 13.26
CA GLY A 39 -8.93 -8.83 12.54
C GLY A 39 -9.05 -7.53 11.77
N ARG A 40 -10.22 -7.26 11.17
CA ARG A 40 -10.51 -5.96 10.54
C ARG A 40 -10.55 -4.85 11.59
N LYS A 41 -11.22 -5.09 12.73
CA LYS A 41 -11.29 -4.12 13.82
C LYS A 41 -9.90 -3.80 14.38
N ALA A 42 -9.07 -4.83 14.60
CA ALA A 42 -7.70 -4.66 15.09
C ALA A 42 -6.88 -3.77 14.15
N PHE A 43 -6.99 -3.97 12.83
CA PHE A 43 -6.32 -3.11 11.85
C PHE A 43 -6.81 -1.66 11.93
N TRP A 44 -8.12 -1.41 11.93
CA TRP A 44 -8.66 -0.05 11.94
C TRP A 44 -8.50 0.67 13.29
N ASP A 45 -8.39 -0.07 14.39
CA ASP A 45 -8.07 0.47 15.71
C ASP A 45 -6.73 1.21 15.72
N ASP A 46 -5.76 0.81 14.88
CA ASP A 46 -4.48 1.51 14.72
C ASP A 46 -4.64 2.90 14.07
N TYR A 47 -5.75 3.19 13.40
CA TYR A 47 -5.96 4.44 12.67
C TYR A 47 -7.03 5.34 13.30
N LYS A 48 -7.79 4.87 14.28
CA LYS A 48 -8.89 5.62 14.91
C LYS A 48 -8.46 6.91 15.62
N HIS A 49 -7.17 6.99 15.99
CA HIS A 49 -6.60 8.14 16.69
C HIS A 49 -6.26 9.31 15.75
N ILE A 50 -6.29 9.08 14.43
CA ILE A 50 -5.92 10.08 13.43
C ILE A 50 -7.06 11.08 13.25
N ASN A 51 -6.77 12.34 13.53
CA ASN A 51 -7.65 13.47 13.28
C ASN A 51 -7.13 14.32 12.10
N PRO A 52 -8.00 14.85 11.24
CA PRO A 52 -9.45 14.70 11.24
C PRO A 52 -9.90 13.28 10.82
N PRO A 53 -11.14 12.85 11.10
CA PRO A 53 -11.62 11.49 10.82
C PRO A 53 -11.43 11.02 9.36
N GLY A 54 -11.49 11.93 8.38
CA GLY A 54 -11.21 11.61 6.97
C GLY A 54 -9.76 11.18 6.72
N ALA A 55 -8.81 11.66 7.52
CA ALA A 55 -7.41 11.27 7.41
C ALA A 55 -7.16 9.84 7.93
N SER A 56 -7.97 9.34 8.85
CA SER A 56 -7.91 7.94 9.33
C SER A 56 -8.16 6.95 8.19
N LEU A 57 -9.21 7.17 7.40
CA LEU A 57 -9.54 6.32 6.25
C LEU A 57 -8.43 6.36 5.19
N VAL A 58 -7.91 7.55 4.89
CA VAL A 58 -6.83 7.73 3.91
C VAL A 58 -5.56 7.00 4.38
N ALA A 59 -5.16 7.18 5.64
CA ALA A 59 -3.98 6.52 6.20
C ALA A 59 -4.12 4.99 6.20
N GLY A 60 -5.26 4.46 6.62
CA GLY A 60 -5.52 3.02 6.57
C GLY A 60 -5.52 2.48 5.15
N CYS A 61 -6.17 3.17 4.19
CA CYS A 61 -6.14 2.76 2.79
C CYS A 61 -4.72 2.78 2.18
N GLN A 62 -3.90 3.78 2.54
CA GLN A 62 -2.50 3.83 2.13
C GLN A 62 -1.70 2.66 2.69
N GLU A 63 -1.90 2.33 3.96
CA GLU A 63 -1.26 1.16 4.57
C GLU A 63 -1.69 -0.14 3.88
N LEU A 64 -2.98 -0.33 3.62
CA LEU A 64 -3.46 -1.53 2.92
C LEU A 64 -2.81 -1.66 1.53
N ARG A 65 -2.72 -0.55 0.77
CA ARG A 65 -2.00 -0.53 -0.52
C ARG A 65 -0.51 -0.86 -0.34
N ARG A 66 0.13 -0.37 0.72
CA ARG A 66 1.54 -0.70 1.04
C ARG A 66 1.72 -2.19 1.33
N ARG A 67 0.86 -2.77 2.19
CA ARG A 67 0.87 -4.20 2.52
C ARG A 67 0.60 -5.06 1.30
N ALA A 68 -0.37 -4.71 0.47
CA ALA A 68 -0.66 -5.36 -0.80
C ALA A 68 0.57 -5.42 -1.72
N ARG A 69 1.27 -4.30 -1.89
CA ARG A 69 2.52 -4.23 -2.67
C ARG A 69 3.61 -5.13 -2.09
N GLN A 70 3.82 -5.08 -0.78
CA GLN A 70 4.81 -5.93 -0.11
C GLN A 70 4.52 -7.42 -0.29
N ARG A 71 3.25 -7.83 -0.13
CA ARG A 71 2.80 -9.20 -0.37
C ARG A 71 3.01 -9.64 -1.81
N ALA A 72 2.86 -8.72 -2.75
CA ALA A 72 3.13 -8.96 -4.16
C ALA A 72 4.62 -8.92 -4.53
N GLY A 73 5.53 -8.77 -3.55
CA GLY A 73 6.98 -8.75 -3.77
C GLY A 73 7.54 -7.41 -4.22
N LEU A 74 6.74 -6.33 -4.25
CA LEU A 74 7.26 -4.99 -4.47
C LEU A 74 7.97 -4.52 -3.20
N LYS A 75 9.30 -4.53 -3.23
CA LYS A 75 10.11 -3.82 -2.24
C LYS A 75 9.76 -2.33 -2.29
N PRO A 76 9.65 -1.64 -1.14
CA PRO A 76 9.48 -0.20 -1.15
C PRO A 76 10.63 0.44 -1.95
N PRO A 77 10.40 1.58 -2.63
CA PRO A 77 11.42 2.27 -3.41
C PRO A 77 12.62 2.78 -2.57
N TYR A 78 12.66 2.52 -1.26
CA TYR A 78 13.71 2.93 -0.33
C TYR A 78 14.45 1.75 0.31
N SER A 79 14.73 0.68 -0.42
CA SER A 79 15.72 -0.33 0.02
C SER A 79 17.16 0.00 -0.39
N GLY A 80 17.41 1.24 -0.84
CA GLY A 80 18.74 1.76 -1.20
C GLY A 80 19.25 2.90 -0.31
N LEU A 81 18.50 3.35 0.69
CA LEU A 81 19.03 4.27 1.69
C LEU A 81 19.88 3.48 2.67
N ARG A 82 21.20 3.48 2.43
CA ARG A 82 22.19 3.18 3.46
C ARG A 82 21.81 3.97 4.71
N PRO A 83 21.84 3.38 5.92
CA PRO A 83 21.75 4.17 7.14
C PRO A 83 22.86 5.23 7.07
N LEU A 84 22.47 6.51 7.17
CA LEU A 84 23.45 7.58 7.33
C LEU A 84 24.22 7.29 8.62
N PRO A 85 25.57 7.27 8.60
CA PRO A 85 26.32 7.17 9.84
C PRO A 85 25.93 8.37 10.71
N LEU A 86 25.52 8.09 11.94
CA LEU A 86 25.45 9.10 12.99
C LEU A 86 26.90 9.53 13.24
N SER A 87 27.27 10.70 12.75
CA SER A 87 28.47 11.43 13.18
C SER A 87 28.22 12.08 14.54
#